data_AF-A0A944BAA9-F1
#
_entry.id   AF-A0A944BAA9-F1
#
_cell.length_a   1.000
_cell.length_b   1.000
_cell.length_c   1.000
_cell.angle_alpha   90.00
_cell.angle_beta   90.00
_cell.angle_gamma   90.00
#
_symmetry.space_group_name_H-M   'P 1'
#
loop_
_entity.id
_entity.type
_entity.pdbx_description
1 polymer ?
#
loop_
_entity_poly.entity_id
_entity_poly.type
_entity_poly.pdbx_seq_one_letter_code
_entity_poly.pdbx_strand_id
1 'polypeptide(L)'
;MTKLKLLFSVSCLILLSSCKVISKGTMCEGNSPKFTKHEYVDLGLPSGILWATMNLGSFSLEEGGDFFSWGEVSTKKIYGLSNYKLGKGNDDDDESLTPTKYNDNPKYSVVDSLYTLSMEDDAAFVEWGPEWRMPTYADFLELIENCKWEWKKINGKYGYKVKAKNGNWIFLPAAGLRYNDQHDYRDESFYWTSTLYEKNSRAARLLYFDSKMREMMAANRCSGCTIRPVRVDKAKR
;
A
#
# COMPACT_ATOMS: atom_id res chain seq x y z
N MET A 1 -2.35 17.05 62.06
CA MET A 1 -3.34 16.02 61.67
C MET A 1 -4.09 16.51 60.42
N THR A 2 -3.51 16.35 59.24
CA THR A 2 -3.77 15.29 58.23
C THR A 2 -5.20 15.27 57.66
N LYS A 3 -5.34 15.66 56.39
CA LYS A 3 -6.36 15.16 55.43
C LYS A 3 -5.59 14.90 54.11
N LEU A 4 -5.16 13.66 53.87
CA LEU A 4 -5.85 12.57 53.15
C LEU A 4 -5.98 12.84 51.64
N LYS A 5 -4.96 12.39 50.88
CA LYS A 5 -5.03 12.12 49.43
C LYS A 5 -5.39 10.65 49.26
N LEU A 6 -6.46 10.35 48.53
CA LEU A 6 -6.89 8.99 48.22
C LEU A 6 -6.54 8.69 46.75
N LEU A 7 -5.58 7.79 46.57
CA LEU A 7 -5.28 7.10 45.31
C LEU A 7 -6.21 5.89 45.21
N PHE A 8 -6.87 5.70 44.07
CA PHE A 8 -7.42 4.40 43.70
C PHE A 8 -6.89 4.01 42.32
N SER A 9 -6.06 2.97 42.34
CA SER A 9 -5.71 2.19 41.16
C SER A 9 -6.88 1.30 40.77
N VAL A 10 -7.20 1.23 39.49
CA VAL A 10 -7.98 0.11 38.93
C VAL A 10 -7.17 -0.49 37.79
N SER A 11 -6.62 -1.66 38.07
CA SER A 11 -6.01 -2.59 37.13
C SER A 11 -7.09 -3.21 36.25
N CYS A 12 -7.02 -2.97 34.94
CA CYS A 12 -7.81 -3.71 33.96
C CYS A 12 -6.85 -4.67 33.23
N LEU A 13 -6.85 -5.94 33.66
CA LEU A 13 -6.17 -7.03 32.94
C LEU A 13 -6.98 -7.32 31.66
N ILE A 14 -6.42 -6.97 30.51
CA ILE A 14 -6.85 -7.53 29.22
C ILE A 14 -5.87 -8.67 28.89
N LEU A 15 -6.40 -9.90 28.83
CA LEU A 15 -5.71 -11.08 28.32
C LEU A 15 -5.42 -10.88 26.83
N LEU A 16 -4.22 -10.38 26.52
CA LEU A 16 -3.63 -10.48 25.18
C LEU A 16 -3.11 -11.91 25.02
N SER A 17 -3.85 -12.73 24.26
CA SER A 17 -3.31 -13.97 23.70
C SER A 17 -2.15 -13.59 22.77
N SER A 18 -0.94 -14.01 23.15
CA SER A 18 0.30 -13.62 22.52
C SER A 18 0.42 -14.22 21.12
N CYS A 19 0.40 -13.35 20.11
CA CYS A 19 1.03 -13.67 18.83
C CYS A 19 2.54 -13.66 19.08
N LYS A 20 3.24 -14.74 18.71
CA LYS A 20 4.67 -14.93 18.98
C LYS A 20 5.48 -13.95 18.12
N VAL A 21 5.75 -12.77 18.66
CA VAL A 21 6.68 -11.80 18.06
C VAL A 21 8.09 -12.36 18.23
N ILE A 22 8.71 -12.79 17.13
CA ILE A 22 10.13 -13.17 17.13
C ILE A 22 10.93 -11.90 16.80
N SER A 23 11.42 -11.20 17.83
CA SER A 23 12.52 -10.25 17.69
C SER A 23 13.81 -10.91 18.17
N LYS A 24 14.83 -10.93 17.31
CA LYS A 24 16.23 -11.14 17.70
C LYS A 24 17.05 -10.00 17.14
N GLY A 25 17.89 -9.40 17.98
CA GLY A 25 18.94 -8.46 17.58
C GLY A 25 19.26 -7.42 18.64
N THR A 26 20.33 -7.65 19.40
CA THR A 26 20.95 -6.74 20.38
C THR A 26 21.75 -5.64 19.67
N MET A 27 21.75 -4.42 20.23
CA MET A 27 22.39 -3.20 19.71
C MET A 27 23.89 -3.13 20.03
N CYS A 28 24.71 -2.67 19.06
CA CYS A 28 25.96 -1.93 19.27
C CYS A 28 26.06 -0.82 18.20
N GLU A 29 26.54 0.36 18.59
CA GLU A 29 26.61 1.58 17.76
C GLU A 29 27.69 1.55 16.67
N GLY A 30 27.40 2.13 15.50
CA GLY A 30 28.38 2.43 14.45
C GLY A 30 27.74 2.62 13.05
N ASN A 31 27.94 3.80 12.46
CA ASN A 31 27.37 4.25 11.18
C ASN A 31 27.37 3.22 10.02
N SER A 32 26.17 2.81 9.59
CA SER A 32 25.81 2.22 8.29
C SER A 32 24.25 2.21 8.17
N PRO A 33 23.66 2.08 6.96
CA PRO A 33 22.38 2.70 6.62
C PRO A 33 21.20 2.16 7.43
N LYS A 34 20.27 3.06 7.77
CA LYS A 34 18.98 2.74 8.43
C LYS A 34 18.19 1.76 7.56
N PHE A 35 18.36 0.46 7.76
CA PHE A 35 17.34 -0.51 7.41
C PHE A 35 16.31 -0.50 8.53
N THR A 36 15.31 0.36 8.41
CA THR A 36 14.10 0.27 9.23
C THR A 36 13.52 -1.12 9.01
N LYS A 37 13.50 -1.97 10.06
CA LYS A 37 12.92 -3.31 9.98
C LYS A 37 11.41 -3.17 9.90
N HIS A 38 10.88 -2.96 8.70
CA HIS A 38 9.45 -2.96 8.43
C HIS A 38 8.87 -4.33 8.77
N GLU A 39 7.74 -4.35 9.49
CA GLU A 39 7.10 -5.59 9.90
C GLU A 39 6.23 -6.17 8.78
N TYR A 40 6.11 -7.50 8.77
CA TYR A 40 5.31 -8.23 7.80
C TYR A 40 4.51 -9.34 8.46
N VAL A 41 3.49 -9.81 7.76
CA VAL A 41 2.61 -10.92 8.14
C VAL A 41 2.67 -11.97 7.03
N ASP A 42 2.97 -13.22 7.43
CA ASP A 42 2.77 -14.39 6.58
C ASP A 42 1.30 -14.81 6.64
N LEU A 43 0.55 -14.51 5.59
CA LEU A 43 -0.86 -14.88 5.48
C LEU A 43 -1.04 -16.35 5.05
N GLY A 44 0.04 -17.10 4.81
CA GLY A 44 -0.02 -18.50 4.38
C GLY A 44 -0.69 -18.66 3.02
N LEU A 45 -0.56 -17.65 2.15
CA LEU A 45 -1.10 -17.68 0.80
C LEU A 45 -0.26 -18.59 -0.11
N PRO A 46 -0.86 -19.19 -1.16
CA PRO A 46 -0.15 -20.04 -2.11
C PRO A 46 1.14 -19.43 -2.68
N SER A 47 1.15 -18.12 -2.97
CA SER A 47 2.32 -17.39 -3.48
C SER A 47 3.50 -17.34 -2.49
N GLY A 48 3.26 -17.56 -1.20
CA GLY A 48 4.25 -17.37 -0.14
C GLY A 48 4.67 -15.91 0.09
N ILE A 49 3.97 -14.95 -0.53
CA ILE A 49 4.26 -13.52 -0.36
C ILE A 49 3.89 -13.07 1.05
N LEU A 50 4.79 -12.29 1.63
CA LEU A 50 4.62 -11.69 2.95
C LEU A 50 4.11 -10.26 2.79
N TRP A 51 3.08 -9.90 3.55
CA TRP A 51 2.42 -8.60 3.46
C TRP A 51 2.89 -7.65 4.54
N ALA A 52 3.18 -6.39 4.20
CA ALA A 52 3.50 -5.38 5.21
C ALA A 52 2.34 -5.19 6.20
N THR A 53 2.67 -4.94 7.46
CA THR A 53 1.66 -4.60 8.49
C THR A 53 1.03 -3.23 8.27
N MET A 54 1.67 -2.34 7.51
CA MET A 54 1.25 -0.94 7.32
C MET A 54 1.41 -0.47 5.86
N ASN A 55 0.75 0.63 5.51
CA ASN A 55 0.91 1.28 4.21
C ASN A 55 2.25 2.01 4.14
N LEU A 56 2.73 2.26 2.91
CA LEU A 56 3.87 3.14 2.71
C LEU A 56 3.56 4.54 3.29
N GLY A 57 4.52 5.15 3.99
CA GLY A 57 4.32 6.46 4.65
C GLY A 57 3.49 6.46 5.95
N SER A 58 3.12 5.29 6.49
CA SER A 58 2.36 5.20 7.76
C SER A 58 3.19 4.66 8.94
N PHE A 59 2.81 5.06 10.15
CA PHE A 59 3.44 4.62 11.41
C PHE A 59 2.51 3.75 12.27
N SER A 60 1.27 3.55 11.84
CA SER A 60 0.28 2.66 12.45
C SER A 60 -0.54 1.92 11.39
N LEU A 61 -1.18 0.81 11.77
CA LEU A 61 -1.92 -0.04 10.81
C LEU A 61 -3.20 0.62 10.27
N GLU A 62 -3.76 1.58 11.02
CA GLU A 62 -4.98 2.30 10.71
C GLU A 62 -4.74 3.60 9.91
N GLU A 63 -3.51 4.09 9.88
CA GLU A 63 -3.14 5.27 9.10
C GLU A 63 -3.19 4.94 7.61
N GLY A 64 -3.79 5.85 6.83
CA GLY A 64 -3.91 5.69 5.38
C GLY A 64 -2.57 5.62 4.65
N GLY A 65 -1.51 6.16 5.25
CA GLY A 65 -0.20 6.30 4.61
C GLY A 65 -0.16 7.43 3.59
N ASP A 66 0.91 7.42 2.82
CA ASP A 66 1.18 8.39 1.78
C ASP A 66 0.53 7.99 0.46
N PHE A 67 0.38 8.97 -0.43
CA PHE A 67 -0.18 8.80 -1.75
C PHE A 67 0.92 8.96 -2.81
N PHE A 68 0.84 8.15 -3.85
CA PHE A 68 1.83 8.12 -4.92
C PHE A 68 1.11 8.08 -6.26
N SER A 69 1.60 8.84 -7.24
CA SER A 69 1.28 8.58 -8.64
C SER A 69 1.96 7.27 -9.06
N TRP A 70 1.34 6.52 -9.97
CA TRP A 70 1.87 5.22 -10.38
C TRP A 70 3.26 5.36 -11.03
N GLY A 71 4.24 4.62 -10.53
CA GLY A 71 5.63 4.70 -10.99
C GLY A 71 6.41 5.91 -10.47
N GLU A 72 5.84 6.71 -9.56
CA GLU A 72 6.60 7.75 -8.84
C GLU A 72 6.94 7.30 -7.42
N VAL A 73 8.17 7.61 -7.01
CA VAL A 73 8.75 7.19 -5.72
C VAL A 73 8.83 8.34 -4.71
N SER A 74 8.09 9.41 -4.93
CA SER A 74 8.01 10.55 -4.02
C SER A 74 6.60 11.12 -4.04
N THR A 75 6.15 11.55 -2.88
CA THR A 75 4.81 12.14 -2.71
C THR A 75 4.74 13.56 -3.29
N LYS A 76 3.51 14.00 -3.55
CA LYS A 76 3.22 15.36 -4.03
C LYS A 76 2.08 15.99 -3.21
N LYS A 77 1.96 17.31 -3.33
CA LYS A 77 0.80 18.04 -2.79
C LYS A 77 -0.40 18.01 -3.74
N ILE A 78 -0.12 18.04 -5.05
CA ILE A 78 -1.12 18.06 -6.12
C ILE A 78 -0.87 16.84 -7.00
N TYR A 79 -1.91 16.06 -7.31
CA TYR A 79 -1.83 14.86 -8.13
C TYR A 79 -2.56 15.09 -9.45
N GLY A 80 -1.82 15.52 -10.46
CA GLY A 80 -2.37 15.85 -11.78
C GLY A 80 -1.52 15.24 -12.88
N LEU A 81 -2.11 15.16 -14.06
CA LEU A 81 -1.42 14.75 -15.27
C LEU A 81 -0.31 15.75 -15.67
N SER A 82 -0.53 17.04 -15.42
CA SER A 82 0.43 18.12 -15.70
C SER A 82 1.77 17.98 -14.97
N ASN A 83 1.79 17.29 -13.83
CA ASN A 83 2.99 17.07 -13.01
C ASN A 83 3.42 15.60 -12.91
N TYR A 84 2.84 14.74 -13.75
CA TYR A 84 3.16 13.31 -13.78
C TYR A 84 4.53 13.06 -14.45
N LYS A 85 5.43 12.33 -13.80
CA LYS A 85 6.82 12.17 -14.28
C LYS A 85 6.97 11.22 -15.47
N LEU A 86 6.10 10.21 -15.58
CA LEU A 86 6.21 9.15 -16.59
C LEU A 86 5.25 9.34 -17.77
N GLY A 87 4.83 10.58 -18.01
CA GLY A 87 3.96 10.93 -19.13
C GLY A 87 3.85 12.43 -19.31
N LYS A 88 3.15 12.83 -20.37
CA LYS A 88 2.77 14.22 -20.64
C LYS A 88 1.26 14.30 -20.83
N GLY A 89 0.64 15.38 -20.40
CA GLY A 89 -0.76 15.67 -20.67
C GLY A 89 -1.22 16.93 -19.94
N ASN A 90 -2.51 17.21 -20.00
CA ASN A 90 -3.17 18.34 -19.36
C ASN A 90 -4.27 17.84 -18.40
N ASP A 91 -4.38 18.47 -17.24
CA ASP A 91 -5.41 18.19 -16.23
C ASP A 91 -6.83 18.51 -16.73
N ASP A 92 -6.97 19.34 -17.77
CA ASP A 92 -8.28 19.63 -18.40
C ASP A 92 -8.79 18.49 -19.30
N ASP A 93 -7.93 17.51 -19.60
CA ASP A 93 -8.24 16.36 -20.46
C ASP A 93 -7.56 15.10 -19.90
N ASP A 94 -8.29 14.36 -19.06
CA ASP A 94 -7.84 13.09 -18.47
C ASP A 94 -7.42 12.05 -19.52
N GLU A 95 -7.84 12.21 -20.77
CA GLU A 95 -7.47 11.35 -21.88
C GLU A 95 -6.18 11.78 -22.60
N SER A 96 -5.65 12.96 -22.28
CA SER A 96 -4.47 13.53 -22.95
C SER A 96 -3.14 12.85 -22.58
N LEU A 97 -3.15 11.89 -21.64
CA LEU A 97 -1.93 11.21 -21.20
C LEU A 97 -1.22 10.55 -22.38
N THR A 98 -0.01 11.00 -22.63
CA THR A 98 1.01 10.41 -23.51
C THR A 98 2.09 9.80 -22.62
N PRO A 99 2.07 8.47 -22.36
CA PRO A 99 3.07 7.80 -21.54
C PRO A 99 4.47 7.93 -22.16
N THR A 100 5.50 8.16 -21.33
CA THR A 100 6.91 8.19 -21.76
C THR A 100 7.70 6.95 -21.33
N LYS A 101 7.11 6.12 -20.45
CA LYS A 101 7.60 4.81 -19.98
C LYS A 101 6.42 3.90 -19.68
N TYR A 102 6.60 2.59 -19.82
CA TYR A 102 5.55 1.56 -19.73
C TYR A 102 4.47 1.81 -20.77
N ASN A 103 4.88 1.73 -22.04
CA ASN A 103 4.04 2.04 -23.19
C ASN A 103 3.97 0.84 -24.14
N ASP A 104 2.74 0.51 -24.53
CA ASP A 104 2.41 -0.57 -25.46
C ASP A 104 1.85 -0.06 -26.80
N ASN A 105 1.64 1.25 -26.93
CA ASN A 105 1.02 1.85 -28.11
C ASN A 105 1.98 2.82 -28.81
N PRO A 106 2.39 2.55 -30.06
CA PRO A 106 3.35 3.39 -30.78
C PRO A 106 2.83 4.80 -31.10
N LYS A 107 1.53 5.08 -30.88
CA LYS A 107 0.94 6.42 -31.00
C LYS A 107 1.54 7.42 -29.99
N TYR A 108 1.95 6.95 -28.81
CA TYR A 108 2.31 7.84 -27.71
C TYR A 108 3.80 8.14 -27.64
N SER A 109 4.62 7.10 -27.52
CA SER A 109 6.07 7.20 -27.43
C SER A 109 6.72 5.88 -27.87
N VAL A 110 8.01 5.70 -27.62
CA VAL A 110 8.70 4.43 -27.86
C VAL A 110 7.98 3.32 -27.09
N VAL A 111 7.69 2.22 -27.77
CA VAL A 111 7.08 1.03 -27.16
C VAL A 111 8.17 0.24 -26.44
N ASP A 112 8.03 0.05 -25.14
CA ASP A 112 8.91 -0.77 -24.30
C ASP A 112 8.28 -2.11 -23.90
N SER A 113 6.96 -2.25 -24.08
CA SER A 113 6.19 -3.46 -23.73
C SER A 113 6.40 -3.92 -22.28
N LEU A 114 6.69 -2.99 -21.37
CA LEU A 114 6.82 -3.26 -19.95
C LEU A 114 5.45 -3.10 -19.25
N TYR A 115 4.96 -4.19 -18.66
CA TYR A 115 3.65 -4.24 -17.98
C TYR A 115 3.77 -4.28 -16.45
N THR A 116 4.98 -4.16 -15.91
CA THR A 116 5.24 -4.12 -14.47
C THR A 116 6.33 -3.12 -14.19
N LEU A 117 6.19 -2.35 -13.11
CA LEU A 117 7.20 -1.36 -12.69
C LEU A 117 8.56 -2.02 -12.51
N SER A 118 9.60 -1.36 -13.03
CA SER A 118 10.98 -1.64 -12.67
C SER A 118 11.29 -1.10 -11.27
N MET A 119 12.40 -1.55 -10.69
CA MET A 119 12.74 -1.29 -9.29
C MET A 119 12.89 0.20 -8.97
N GLU A 120 13.39 0.99 -9.92
CA GLU A 120 13.59 2.44 -9.75
C GLU A 120 12.28 3.25 -9.75
N ASP A 121 11.19 2.68 -10.25
CA ASP A 121 9.86 3.31 -10.26
C ASP A 121 8.91 2.67 -9.21
N ASP A 122 9.38 1.68 -8.46
CA ASP A 122 8.62 1.03 -7.39
C ASP A 122 8.87 1.77 -6.06
N ALA A 123 7.86 2.52 -5.60
CA ALA A 123 7.99 3.35 -4.40
C ALA A 123 8.33 2.53 -3.15
N ALA A 124 7.80 1.31 -3.02
CA ALA A 124 8.10 0.47 -1.87
C ALA A 124 9.55 -0.06 -1.92
N PHE A 125 10.04 -0.42 -3.11
CA PHE A 125 11.44 -0.80 -3.29
C PHE A 125 12.38 0.36 -2.96
N VAL A 126 12.11 1.55 -3.49
CA VAL A 126 12.97 2.72 -3.32
C VAL A 126 12.97 3.21 -1.86
N GLU A 127 11.81 3.24 -1.20
CA GLU A 127 11.71 3.77 0.16
C GLU A 127 12.08 2.75 1.24
N TRP A 128 11.69 1.48 1.10
CA TRP A 128 11.89 0.45 2.15
C TRP A 128 13.03 -0.53 1.83
N GLY A 129 13.58 -0.46 0.61
CA GLY A 129 14.75 -1.23 0.20
C GLY A 129 14.44 -2.54 -0.54
N PRO A 130 15.49 -3.29 -0.93
CA PRO A 130 15.43 -4.32 -1.99
C PRO A 130 14.70 -5.62 -1.62
N GLU A 131 14.20 -5.72 -0.40
CA GLU A 131 13.33 -6.83 0.01
C GLU A 131 11.85 -6.53 -0.29
N TRP A 132 11.50 -5.26 -0.48
CA TRP A 132 10.14 -4.77 -0.61
C TRP A 132 9.83 -4.36 -2.05
N ARG A 133 8.55 -4.46 -2.40
CA ARG A 133 8.00 -3.96 -3.66
C ARG A 133 6.52 -3.62 -3.50
N MET A 134 5.99 -2.84 -4.44
CA MET A 134 4.55 -2.67 -4.61
C MET A 134 3.91 -4.01 -4.98
N PRO A 135 2.68 -4.31 -4.51
CA PRO A 135 1.95 -5.52 -4.86
C PRO A 135 1.66 -5.55 -6.36
N THR A 136 1.65 -6.72 -7.00
CA THR A 136 1.19 -6.89 -8.38
C THR A 136 -0.34 -7.04 -8.40
N TYR A 137 -0.94 -6.99 -9.59
CA TYR A 137 -2.34 -7.37 -9.78
C TYR A 137 -2.65 -8.76 -9.20
N ALA A 138 -1.75 -9.74 -9.42
CA ALA A 138 -1.94 -11.11 -8.97
C ALA A 138 -1.92 -11.23 -7.44
N ASP A 139 -1.11 -10.43 -6.73
CA ASP A 139 -1.04 -10.51 -5.27
C ASP A 139 -2.36 -10.06 -4.61
N PHE A 140 -2.92 -8.94 -5.08
CA PHE A 140 -4.21 -8.48 -4.57
C PHE A 140 -5.35 -9.40 -4.99
N LEU A 141 -5.31 -9.95 -6.21
CA LEU A 141 -6.28 -10.95 -6.63
C LEU A 141 -6.24 -12.19 -5.73
N GLU A 142 -5.06 -12.67 -5.39
CA GLU A 142 -4.88 -13.80 -4.46
C GLU A 142 -5.49 -13.49 -3.08
N LEU A 143 -5.30 -12.27 -2.55
CA LEU A 143 -5.96 -11.85 -1.32
C LEU A 143 -7.49 -11.83 -1.43
N ILE A 144 -8.04 -11.35 -2.54
CA ILE A 144 -9.50 -11.31 -2.77
C ILE A 144 -10.07 -12.72 -2.74
N GLU A 145 -9.39 -13.67 -3.38
CA GLU A 145 -9.85 -15.05 -3.57
C GLU A 145 -9.64 -15.95 -2.35
N ASN A 146 -8.57 -15.73 -1.58
CA ASN A 146 -8.14 -16.67 -0.54
C ASN A 146 -8.36 -16.19 0.90
N CYS A 147 -8.69 -14.92 1.11
CA CYS A 147 -8.93 -14.36 2.45
C CYS A 147 -10.39 -14.02 2.70
N LYS A 148 -10.77 -13.99 3.99
CA LYS A 148 -12.04 -13.41 4.45
C LYS A 148 -11.84 -11.92 4.68
N TRP A 149 -12.69 -11.12 4.06
CA TRP A 149 -12.70 -9.66 4.19
C TRP A 149 -13.87 -9.24 5.08
N GLU A 150 -13.59 -8.48 6.14
CA GLU A 150 -14.61 -7.96 7.06
C GLU A 150 -14.43 -6.45 7.22
N TRP A 151 -15.44 -5.66 6.83
CA TRP A 151 -15.42 -4.21 6.98
C TRP A 151 -15.50 -3.84 8.46
N LYS A 152 -14.53 -3.09 8.96
CA LYS A 152 -14.46 -2.71 10.38
C LYS A 152 -13.97 -1.29 10.56
N LYS A 153 -14.27 -0.77 11.75
CA LYS A 153 -13.64 0.41 12.32
C LYS A 153 -12.58 -0.03 13.33
N ILE A 154 -11.31 0.30 13.11
CA ILE A 154 -10.22 0.09 14.05
C ILE A 154 -9.65 1.46 14.41
N ASN A 155 -9.56 1.78 15.71
CA ASN A 155 -9.06 3.07 16.22
C ASN A 155 -9.66 4.30 15.52
N GLY A 156 -10.95 4.24 15.20
CA GLY A 156 -11.65 5.36 14.56
C GLY A 156 -11.60 5.39 13.03
N LYS A 157 -10.83 4.52 12.39
CA LYS A 157 -10.66 4.46 10.93
C LYS A 157 -11.36 3.23 10.33
N TYR A 158 -12.12 3.45 9.26
CA TYR A 158 -12.74 2.37 8.52
C TYR A 158 -11.75 1.69 7.57
N GLY A 159 -12.04 0.44 7.22
CA GLY A 159 -11.24 -0.35 6.30
C GLY A 159 -11.57 -1.84 6.41
N TYR A 160 -10.83 -2.65 5.67
CA TYR A 160 -11.01 -4.10 5.70
C TYR A 160 -10.00 -4.79 6.61
N LYS A 161 -10.52 -5.60 7.54
CA LYS A 161 -9.73 -6.65 8.16
C LYS A 161 -9.71 -7.85 7.23
N VAL A 162 -8.54 -8.15 6.66
CA VAL A 162 -8.33 -9.25 5.73
C VAL A 162 -7.70 -10.42 6.49
N LYS A 163 -8.46 -11.47 6.73
CA LYS A 163 -8.06 -12.63 7.53
C LYS A 163 -7.87 -13.86 6.64
N ALA A 164 -6.68 -14.46 6.71
CA ALA A 164 -6.35 -15.67 5.98
C ALA A 164 -6.76 -16.94 6.73
N LYS A 165 -6.71 -18.09 6.03
CA LYS A 165 -7.08 -19.41 6.58
C LYS A 165 -6.20 -19.82 7.77
N ASN A 166 -4.94 -19.41 7.80
CA ASN A 166 -4.02 -19.68 8.92
C ASN A 166 -4.33 -18.85 10.18
N GLY A 167 -5.33 -17.95 10.13
CA GLY A 167 -5.74 -17.11 11.24
C GLY A 167 -5.05 -15.74 11.32
N ASN A 168 -3.94 -15.56 10.60
CA ASN A 168 -3.26 -14.28 10.47
C ASN A 168 -4.10 -13.30 9.66
N TRP A 169 -3.86 -12.00 9.88
CA TRP A 169 -4.63 -10.95 9.25
C TRP A 169 -3.81 -9.68 9.06
N ILE A 170 -4.23 -8.87 8.10
CA ILE A 170 -3.80 -7.48 7.90
C ILE A 170 -5.02 -6.56 7.91
N PHE A 171 -4.79 -5.26 8.11
CA PHE A 171 -5.83 -4.24 7.97
C PHE A 171 -5.47 -3.30 6.81
N LEU A 172 -6.42 -3.11 5.90
CA LEU A 172 -6.32 -2.17 4.78
C LEU A 172 -7.26 -0.99 5.07
N PRO A 173 -6.73 0.16 5.53
CA PRO A 173 -7.55 1.33 5.83
C PRO A 173 -8.19 1.92 4.58
N ALA A 174 -9.38 2.49 4.75
CA ALA A 174 -10.08 3.32 3.77
C ALA A 174 -9.43 4.70 3.70
N ALA A 175 -8.41 4.83 2.85
CA ALA A 175 -7.59 6.04 2.78
C ALA A 175 -8.10 7.06 1.75
N GLY A 176 -9.00 6.65 0.86
CA GLY A 176 -9.47 7.44 -0.27
C GLY A 176 -8.46 7.51 -1.42
N LEU A 177 -8.59 8.58 -2.21
CA LEU A 177 -7.80 8.90 -3.39
C LEU A 177 -7.36 10.36 -3.31
N ARG A 178 -6.26 10.69 -3.98
CA ARG A 178 -5.91 12.08 -4.29
C ARG A 178 -5.94 12.34 -5.79
N TYR A 179 -6.66 13.39 -6.18
CA TYR A 179 -6.62 13.95 -7.52
C TYR A 179 -6.66 15.47 -7.41
N ASN A 180 -5.82 16.14 -8.20
CA ASN A 180 -5.50 17.55 -8.01
C ASN A 180 -5.12 17.84 -6.54
N ASP A 181 -5.69 18.87 -5.94
CA ASP A 181 -5.55 19.23 -4.53
C ASP A 181 -6.60 18.56 -3.62
N GLN A 182 -7.51 17.76 -4.20
CA GLN A 182 -8.63 17.16 -3.50
C GLN A 182 -8.22 15.84 -2.83
N HIS A 183 -8.79 15.64 -1.64
CA HIS A 183 -8.72 14.37 -0.92
C HIS A 183 -10.15 13.88 -0.71
N ASP A 184 -10.61 13.14 -1.71
CA ASP A 184 -11.96 12.62 -1.79
C ASP A 184 -12.07 11.23 -1.18
N TYR A 185 -13.29 10.69 -1.13
CA TYR A 185 -13.53 9.26 -0.96
C TYR A 185 -13.10 8.66 0.40
N ARG A 186 -13.45 9.36 1.50
CA ARG A 186 -13.01 9.01 2.87
C ARG A 186 -13.55 7.70 3.45
N ASP A 187 -14.48 7.03 2.76
CA ASP A 187 -15.07 5.74 3.17
C ASP A 187 -14.74 4.59 2.18
N GLU A 188 -13.77 4.80 1.29
CA GLU A 188 -13.28 3.81 0.33
C GLU A 188 -11.76 3.94 0.17
N SER A 189 -11.14 3.09 -0.64
CA SER A 189 -9.69 3.15 -0.87
C SER A 189 -9.28 2.63 -2.23
N PHE A 190 -8.14 3.17 -2.69
CA PHE A 190 -7.48 2.80 -3.92
C PHE A 190 -6.04 2.45 -3.59
N TYR A 191 -5.64 1.21 -3.89
CA TYR A 191 -4.29 0.70 -3.66
C TYR A 191 -3.62 0.42 -4.99
N TRP A 192 -2.53 1.13 -5.29
CA TRP A 192 -1.78 0.85 -6.50
C TRP A 192 -1.20 -0.56 -6.48
N THR A 193 -1.24 -1.21 -7.64
CA THR A 193 -0.36 -2.32 -7.95
C THR A 193 0.83 -1.83 -8.77
N SER A 194 1.90 -2.62 -8.88
CA SER A 194 2.99 -2.40 -9.84
C SER A 194 2.63 -2.79 -11.28
N THR A 195 1.39 -3.24 -11.55
CA THR A 195 0.97 -3.78 -12.85
C THR A 195 0.29 -2.72 -13.70
N LEU A 196 0.72 -2.57 -14.96
CA LEU A 196 0.09 -1.70 -15.96
C LEU A 196 -1.27 -2.29 -16.39
N TYR A 197 -2.21 -1.44 -16.82
CA TYR A 197 -3.43 -1.94 -17.44
C TYR A 197 -3.17 -2.39 -18.87
N GLU A 198 -3.30 -3.68 -19.13
CA GLU A 198 -2.91 -4.31 -20.39
C GLU A 198 -3.74 -3.89 -21.62
N LYS A 199 -4.90 -3.25 -21.41
CA LYS A 199 -5.74 -2.76 -22.51
C LYS A 199 -5.48 -1.29 -22.86
N ASN A 200 -4.79 -0.55 -21.99
CA ASN A 200 -4.55 0.88 -22.15
C ASN A 200 -3.39 1.33 -21.24
N SER A 201 -2.21 1.54 -21.83
CA SER A 201 -1.00 2.03 -21.13
C SER A 201 -1.11 3.42 -20.49
N ARG A 202 -2.21 4.15 -20.71
CA ARG A 202 -2.57 5.38 -19.95
C ARG A 202 -3.04 5.07 -18.52
N ALA A 203 -3.40 3.82 -18.22
CA ALA A 203 -3.90 3.42 -16.90
C ALA A 203 -3.05 2.31 -16.28
N ALA A 204 -3.13 2.21 -14.96
CA ALA A 204 -2.51 1.14 -14.18
C ALA A 204 -3.55 0.39 -13.36
N ARG A 205 -3.23 -0.84 -12.96
CA ARG A 205 -4.11 -1.69 -12.14
C ARG A 205 -4.06 -1.27 -10.68
N LEU A 206 -5.21 -1.29 -10.02
CA LEU A 206 -5.34 -1.03 -8.58
C LEU A 206 -6.37 -1.96 -7.95
N LEU A 207 -6.28 -2.13 -6.63
CA LEU A 207 -7.39 -2.62 -5.82
C LEU A 207 -8.25 -1.44 -5.40
N TYR A 208 -9.53 -1.49 -5.72
CA TYR A 208 -10.56 -0.61 -5.17
C TYR A 208 -11.37 -1.36 -4.12
N PHE A 209 -11.78 -0.66 -3.07
CA PHE A 209 -12.83 -1.16 -2.20
C PHE A 209 -13.58 -0.04 -1.48
N ASP A 210 -14.84 -0.30 -1.15
CA ASP A 210 -15.66 0.45 -0.20
C ASP A 210 -16.30 -0.53 0.82
N SER A 211 -17.28 -0.09 1.60
CA SER A 211 -17.97 -0.98 2.55
C SER A 211 -18.77 -2.13 1.91
N LYS A 212 -19.09 -2.04 0.62
CA LYS A 212 -20.00 -2.93 -0.11
C LYS A 212 -19.28 -3.86 -1.07
N MET A 213 -18.18 -3.41 -1.67
CA MET A 213 -17.48 -4.14 -2.72
C MET A 213 -15.95 -3.97 -2.63
N ARG A 214 -15.27 -4.91 -3.27
CA ARG A 214 -13.82 -4.90 -3.48
C ARG A 214 -13.53 -5.54 -4.83
N GLU A 215 -12.75 -4.87 -5.67
CA GLU A 215 -12.45 -5.36 -7.01
C GLU A 215 -11.14 -4.80 -7.55
N MET A 216 -10.57 -5.54 -8.51
CA MET A 216 -9.43 -5.05 -9.26
C MET A 216 -9.91 -4.15 -10.39
N MET A 217 -9.48 -2.89 -10.39
CA MET A 217 -9.84 -1.89 -11.38
C MET A 217 -8.60 -1.38 -12.14
N ALA A 218 -8.79 -0.33 -12.93
CA ALA A 218 -7.71 0.48 -13.47
C ALA A 218 -8.04 1.96 -13.27
N ALA A 219 -7.02 2.80 -13.09
CA ALA A 219 -7.17 4.25 -13.03
C ALA A 219 -6.00 4.97 -13.71
N ASN A 220 -6.19 6.28 -13.93
CA ASN A 220 -5.16 7.15 -14.48
C ASN A 220 -3.90 7.13 -13.62
N ARG A 221 -2.74 6.99 -14.28
CA ARG A 221 -1.45 6.82 -13.62
C ARG A 221 -1.03 8.01 -12.76
N CYS A 222 -1.58 9.20 -13.02
CA CYS A 222 -1.27 10.41 -12.27
C CYS A 222 -1.98 10.50 -10.91
N SER A 223 -3.07 9.77 -10.71
CA SER A 223 -3.82 9.80 -9.45
C SER A 223 -2.98 9.31 -8.27
N GLY A 224 -3.12 9.95 -7.13
CA GLY A 224 -2.48 9.56 -5.88
C GLY A 224 -3.26 8.45 -5.21
N CYS A 225 -2.70 7.24 -5.19
CA CYS A 225 -3.26 6.10 -4.45
C CYS A 225 -2.27 5.64 -3.38
N THR A 226 -2.75 4.90 -2.39
CA THR A 226 -1.89 4.33 -1.35
C THR A 226 -1.21 3.06 -1.83
N ILE A 227 -0.18 2.63 -1.11
CA ILE A 227 0.60 1.43 -1.42
C ILE A 227 0.68 0.58 -0.16
N ARG A 228 0.39 -0.73 -0.30
CA ARG A 228 0.62 -1.74 0.73
C ARG A 228 1.80 -2.63 0.31
N PRO A 229 3.02 -2.38 0.81
CA PRO A 229 4.19 -3.13 0.37
C PRO A 229 4.08 -4.63 0.64
N VAL A 230 4.76 -5.41 -0.20
CA VAL A 230 4.91 -6.85 -0.02
C VAL A 230 6.38 -7.24 -0.19
N ARG A 231 6.77 -8.39 0.36
CA ARG A 231 8.12 -8.94 0.23
C ARG A 231 8.09 -10.44 -0.06
N VAL A 232 9.08 -10.91 -0.80
CA VAL A 232 9.31 -12.34 -1.04
C VAL A 232 10.28 -12.87 0.01
N ASP A 233 9.95 -13.98 0.64
CA ASP A 233 10.89 -14.68 1.52
C ASP A 233 11.96 -15.41 0.68
N LYS A 234 13.16 -14.83 0.61
CA LYS A 234 14.29 -15.43 -0.13
C LYS A 234 14.78 -16.73 0.50
N ALA A 235 14.43 -17.03 1.76
CA ALA A 235 14.86 -18.25 2.45
C ALA A 235 13.98 -19.48 2.14
N LYS A 236 12.86 -19.31 1.41
CA LYS A 236 11.94 -20.39 1.02
C LYS A 236 12.01 -20.76 -0.47
N ARG A 237 13.05 -20.32 -1.19
CA ARG A 237 13.33 -20.72 -2.58
C ARG A 237 14.37 -21.83 -2.66
#